data_AF-A0A8S3GJ63-F1
#
_entry.id   AF-A0A8S3GJ63-F1
#
_cell.length_a   1.000
_cell.length_b   1.000
_cell.length_c   1.000
_cell.angle_alpha   90.00
_cell.angle_beta   90.00
_cell.angle_gamma   90.00
#
_symmetry.space_group_name_H-M   'P 1'
#
loop_
_entity.id
_entity.type
_entity.pdbx_description
1 polymer ?
#
loop_
_entity_poly.entity_id
_entity_poly.type
_entity_poly.pdbx_seq_one_letter_code
_entity_poly.pdbx_strand_id
1 'polypeptide(L)' 'MIITGHLDGFDILNEDEKREQLIMCVAGCGGTGKSQLIRVLTAYFTQTNRAHKLRKLAPTSVAAAEIE' A
#
# COMPACT_ATOMS: atom_id res chain seq x y z
N MET A 1 2.52 -0.72 -10.78
CA MET A 1 2.90 -0.26 -9.42
C MET A 1 2.40 -1.31 -8.46
N ILE A 2 3.29 -1.91 -7.67
CA ILE A 2 2.93 -2.91 -6.67
C ILE A 2 3.24 -2.28 -5.32
N ILE A 3 2.25 -2.25 -4.44
CA ILE A 3 2.40 -1.78 -3.08
C ILE A 3 2.06 -2.93 -2.17
N THR A 4 3.01 -3.30 -1.33
CA THR A 4 2.86 -4.40 -0.39
C THR A 4 2.83 -3.79 1.01
N GLY A 5 1.68 -3.86 1.66
CA GLY A 5 1.46 -3.36 3.02
C GLY A 5 0.88 -4.47 3.90
N HIS A 6 1.37 -4.64 5.13
CA HIS A 6 0.72 -5.50 6.12
C HIS A 6 -0.21 -4.68 7.01
N LEU A 7 -1.53 -4.88 6.88
CA LEU A 7 -2.55 -4.23 7.69
C LEU A 7 -2.90 -5.12 8.88
N ASP A 8 -2.54 -4.72 10.10
CA ASP A 8 -3.04 -5.40 11.30
C ASP A 8 -4.47 -4.91 11.58
N GLY A 9 -5.42 -5.84 11.65
CA GLY A 9 -6.80 -5.56 12.09
C GLY A 9 -7.92 -5.85 11.08
N PHE A 10 -7.68 -6.59 10.00
CA PHE A 10 -8.76 -7.23 9.21
C PHE A 10 -8.87 -8.71 9.59
N ASP A 11 -8.92 -8.97 10.90
CA ASP A 11 -9.03 -10.32 11.47
C ASP A 11 -10.50 -10.75 11.46
N ILE A 12 -10.97 -11.25 10.31
CA ILE A 12 -12.15 -12.12 10.27
C ILE A 12 -11.63 -13.53 9.95
N LEU A 13 -11.41 -14.29 11.03
CA LEU A 13 -11.35 -15.76 11.12
C LEU A 13 -10.14 -16.47 10.49
N ASN A 14 -9.02 -16.57 11.23
CA ASN A 14 -8.36 -17.86 11.54
C ASN A 14 -7.02 -17.66 12.27
N GLU A 15 -6.90 -18.26 13.45
CA GLU A 15 -5.71 -18.21 14.33
C GLU A 15 -4.52 -19.07 13.85
N ASP A 16 -4.55 -19.62 12.62
CA ASP A 16 -3.48 -20.48 12.07
C ASP A 16 -3.03 -20.12 10.63
N GLU A 17 -3.47 -19.00 10.05
CA GLU A 17 -3.08 -18.60 8.68
C GLU A 17 -1.91 -17.61 8.65
N LYS A 18 -0.93 -17.86 7.76
CA LYS A 18 0.14 -16.91 7.43
C LYS A 18 -0.45 -15.51 7.26
N ARG A 19 -0.20 -14.62 8.24
CA ARG A 19 -0.48 -13.16 8.20
C ARG A 19 -0.65 -12.66 6.76
N GLU A 20 -1.89 -12.61 6.29
CA GLU A 20 -2.16 -12.42 4.86
C GLU A 20 -1.80 -10.98 4.47
N GLN A 21 -0.89 -10.84 3.51
CA GLN A 21 -0.57 -9.54 2.96
C GLN A 21 -1.75 -9.08 2.10
N LEU A 22 -2.28 -7.88 2.32
CA LEU A 22 -3.33 -7.33 1.47
C LEU A 22 -2.80 -7.20 0.03
N ILE A 23 -3.49 -7.84 -0.91
CA ILE A 23 -3.27 -7.69 -2.35
C ILE A 23 -4.37 -6.82 -2.91
N MET A 24 -4.01 -5.63 -3.41
CA MET A 24 -4.95 -4.68 -4.00
C MET A 24 -4.51 -4.31 -5.41
N CYS A 25 -5.43 -4.40 -6.38
CA CYS A 25 -5.25 -3.86 -7.73
C CYS A 25 -6.08 -2.59 -7.90
N VAL A 26 -5.42 -1.45 -8.11
CA VAL A 26 -6.09 -0.17 -8.36
C VAL A 26 -5.95 0.18 -9.85
N ALA A 27 -6.95 -0.21 -10.64
CA ALA A 27 -7.03 0.11 -12.07
C ALA A 27 -7.77 1.44 -12.31
N GLY A 28 -7.51 2.08 -13.45
CA GLY A 28 -8.23 3.27 -13.89
C GLY A 28 -7.43 4.15 -14.84
N CYS A 29 -8.11 4.97 -15.64
CA CYS A 29 -7.51 5.89 -16.61
C CYS A 29 -6.53 6.89 -15.97
N GLY A 30 -5.68 7.53 -16.78
CA GLY A 30 -4.83 8.63 -16.31
C GLY A 30 -5.63 9.73 -15.61
N GLY A 31 -5.08 10.34 -14.56
CA GLY A 31 -5.73 11.42 -13.83
C GLY A 31 -6.76 11.02 -12.76
N THR A 32 -7.06 9.73 -12.56
CA THR A 32 -8.04 9.28 -11.55
C THR A 32 -7.54 9.25 -10.10
N GLY A 33 -6.44 9.95 -9.79
CA GLY A 33 -5.95 10.07 -8.40
C GLY A 33 -5.27 8.83 -7.79
N LYS A 34 -4.92 7.80 -8.59
CA LYS A 34 -4.25 6.58 -8.08
C LYS A 34 -2.97 6.88 -7.29
N SER A 35 -2.10 7.74 -7.79
CA SER A 35 -0.88 8.15 -7.06
C SER A 35 -1.22 8.87 -5.75
N GLN A 36 -2.31 9.63 -5.71
CA GLN A 36 -2.76 10.29 -4.49
C GLN A 36 -3.32 9.30 -3.46
N LEU A 37 -4.06 8.28 -3.89
CA LEU A 37 -4.43 7.15 -3.02
C LEU A 37 -3.19 6.51 -2.38
N ILE A 38 -2.13 6.30 -3.15
CA ILE A 38 -0.88 5.75 -2.64
C ILE A 38 -0.22 6.67 -1.59
N ARG A 39 -0.19 7.98 -1.83
CA ARG A 39 0.32 8.96 -0.87
C ARG A 39 -0.48 8.95 0.44
N VAL A 40 -1.81 8.83 0.37
CA VAL A 40 -2.68 8.74 1.55
C VAL A 40 -2.43 7.44 2.32
N LEU A 41 -2.30 6.30 1.64
CA LEU A 41 -1.93 5.03 2.29
C LEU A 41 -0.57 5.13 2.98
N THR A 42 0.41 5.75 2.32
CA THR A 42 1.73 6.01 2.90
C THR A 42 1.61 6.84 4.18
N ALA A 43 0.86 7.94 4.12
CA ALA A 43 0.61 8.79 5.29
C ALA A 43 -0.08 8.01 6.43
N TYR A 44 -1.06 7.16 6.12
CA TYR A 44 -1.74 6.31 7.10
C TYR A 44 -0.76 5.37 7.82
N PHE A 45 0.08 4.64 7.07
CA PHE A 45 1.08 3.74 7.67
C PHE A 45 2.12 4.50 8.50
N THR A 46 2.51 5.70 8.09
CA THR A 46 3.41 6.54 8.88
C THR A 46 2.74 7.05 10.17
N GLN A 47 1.53 7.60 10.08
CA GLN A 47 0.78 8.15 11.21
C GLN A 47 0.41 7.08 12.25
N THR A 48 0.24 5.83 11.82
CA THR A 48 -0.04 4.69 12.71
C THR A 48 1.22 4.01 13.24
N ASN A 49 2.41 4.56 12.99
CA ASN A 49 3.71 4.00 13.37
C ASN A 49 3.97 2.59 12.79
N ARG A 50 3.42 2.32 11.60
CA ARG A 50 3.52 1.05 10.85
C ARG A 50 4.26 1.23 9.53
N ALA A 51 5.04 2.30 9.34
CA ALA A 51 5.77 2.55 8.10
C ALA A 51 6.67 1.37 7.67
N HIS A 52 7.26 0.65 8.63
CA HIS A 52 8.05 -0.56 8.40
C HIS A 52 7.27 -1.72 7.75
N LYS A 53 5.93 -1.65 7.73
CA LYS A 53 5.04 -2.64 7.11
C LYS A 53 4.68 -2.30 5.66
N LEU A 54 5.12 -1.15 5.13
CA LEU A 54 4.80 -0.69 3.78
C LEU A 54 6.06 -0.64 2.91
N ARG A 55 6.05 -1.36 1.79
CA ARG A 55 7.09 -1.25 0.75
C ARG A 55 6.47 -0.70 -0.53
N LYS A 56 7.12 0.34 -1.08
CA LYS A 56 6.68 1.07 -2.27
C LYS A 56 7.59 0.74 -3.44
N LEU A 57 6.99 0.35 -4.57
CA LEU A 57 7.72 0.00 -5.79
C LEU A 57 7.02 0.61 -7.01
N ALA A 58 7.80 1.22 -7.90
CA ALA A 58 7.34 1.72 -9.18
C ALA A 58 8.25 1.24 -10.32
N PRO A 59 7.75 1.11 -11.56
CA PRO A 59 8.54 0.61 -12.69
C PRO A 59 9.69 1.52 -13.14
N THR A 60 9.63 2.82 -12.82
CA THR A 60 10.65 3.82 -13.17
C THR A 60 10.98 4.69 -11.95
N SER A 61 12.17 5.29 -11.97
CA SER A 61 12.63 6.22 -10.91
C SER A 61 11.70 7.42 -10.75
N VAL A 62 11.25 8.00 -11.88
CA VAL A 62 10.32 9.14 -11.87
C VAL A 62 9.00 8.77 -11.22
N ALA A 63 8.43 7.60 -11.54
CA ALA A 63 7.19 7.15 -10.92
C ALA A 63 7.35 6.82 -9.43
N ALA A 64 8.54 6.42 -8.98
CA ALA A 64 8.83 6.18 -7.57
C ALA A 64 8.89 7.49 -6.79
N ALA A 65 9.56 8.52 -7.33
CA ALA A 65 9.64 9.85 -6.72
C ALA A 65 8.25 10.49 -6.53
N GLU A 66 7.32 10.22 -7.46
CA GLU A 66 5.94 10.71 -7.35
C GLU A 66 5.11 10.07 -6.23
N ILE A 67 5.56 8.98 -5.62
CA ILE A 67 4.86 8.30 -4.52
C ILE A 67 5.73 8.13 -3.27
N GLU A 68 6.81 8.90 -3.17
CA GLU A 68 7.68 8.96 -1.99
C GLU A 68 6.96 9.54 -0.77
#